data_AF-D2DT16-F1
#
_entry.id   AF-D2DT16-F1
#
_cell.length_a   1.000
_cell.length_b   1.000
_cell.length_c   1.000
_cell.angle_alpha   90.00
_cell.angle_beta   90.00
_cell.angle_gamma   90.00
#
_symmetry.space_group_name_H-M   'P 1'
#
loop_
_entity.id
_entity.type
_entity.pdbx_description
1 polymer ?
#
loop_
_entity_poly.entity_id
_entity_poly.type
_entity_poly.pdbx_seq_one_letter_code
_entity_poly.pdbx_strand_id
1 'polypeptide(L)' 'VRLDSQKHIDFSLKSPFGGGRYGRVKRKNLRKGGSKAEDGSAEDD' A
#
# COMPACT_ATOMS: atom_id res chain seq x y z
N VAL A 1 6.91 13.88 20.41
CA VAL A 1 5.72 14.19 19.57
C VAL A 1 4.85 15.16 20.34
N ARG A 2 4.20 16.15 19.69
CA ARG A 2 3.29 17.08 20.38
C ARG A 2 2.02 16.34 20.80
N LEU A 3 1.42 16.70 21.94
CA LEU A 3 0.21 16.04 22.45
C LEU A 3 -0.97 16.18 21.49
N ASP A 4 -1.12 17.35 20.86
CA ASP A 4 -2.16 17.61 19.85
C ASP A 4 -2.03 16.72 18.61
N SER A 5 -0.82 16.22 18.34
CA SER A 5 -0.54 15.36 17.19
C SER A 5 -0.81 13.88 17.45
N GLN A 6 -1.11 13.47 18.69
CA GLN A 6 -1.38 12.05 19.03
C GLN A 6 -2.50 11.45 18.15
N LYS A 7 -3.53 12.24 17.85
CA LYS A 7 -4.69 11.82 17.01
C LYS A 7 -4.38 11.75 15.52
N HIS A 8 -3.25 12.29 15.09
CA HIS A 8 -2.85 12.37 13.69
C HIS A 8 -1.72 11.39 13.35
N ILE A 9 -1.41 10.47 14.27
CA ILE A 9 -0.45 9.40 14.04
C ILE A 9 -1.21 8.25 13.40
N ASP A 10 -1.07 8.12 12.09
CA ASP A 10 -1.60 7.00 11.32
C ASP A 10 -0.60 6.62 10.21
N PHE A 11 -0.83 5.49 9.54
CA PHE A 11 -0.08 5.12 8.35
C PHE A 11 -0.31 6.16 7.24
N SER A 12 0.76 6.47 6.51
CA SER A 12 0.63 7.27 5.29
C SER A 12 -0.24 6.55 4.26
N LEU A 13 -1.01 7.30 3.48
CA LEU A 13 -1.74 6.80 2.31
C LEU A 13 -0.84 6.07 1.30
N LYS A 14 0.46 6.37 1.28
CA LYS A 14 1.44 5.71 0.40
C LYS A 14 2.07 4.46 1.03
N SER A 15 1.83 4.21 2.32
CA SER A 15 2.32 3.03 3.03
C SER A 15 1.62 1.78 2.50
N PRO A 16 2.32 0.64 2.38
CA PRO A 16 1.67 -0.65 2.09
C PRO A 16 0.56 -1.03 3.08
N PHE A 17 0.57 -0.46 4.29
CA PHE A 17 -0.42 -0.70 5.33
C PHE A 17 -1.55 0.34 5.34
N GLY A 18 -1.42 1.44 4.59
CA GLY A 18 -2.40 2.52 4.46
C GLY A 18 -3.02 2.60 3.07
N GLY A 19 -3.19 1.46 2.38
CA GLY A 19 -3.75 1.38 1.01
C GLY A 19 -2.75 1.61 -0.12
N GLY A 20 -1.49 1.95 0.20
CA GLY A 20 -0.44 2.14 -0.79
C GLY A 20 0.08 0.86 -1.42
N ARG A 21 0.87 1.02 -2.50
CA ARG A 21 1.41 -0.10 -3.29
C ARG A 21 2.27 -1.03 -2.42
N TYR A 22 2.08 -2.34 -2.59
CA TYR A 22 2.86 -3.37 -1.87
C TYR A 22 4.38 -3.15 -1.93
N GLY A 23 5.08 -3.57 -0.89
CA GLY A 23 6.54 -3.47 -0.78
C GLY A 23 7.31 -4.28 -1.83
N ARG A 24 8.63 -4.02 -1.94
CA ARG A 24 9.50 -4.56 -3.00
C ARG A 24 9.45 -6.09 -3.12
N VAL A 25 9.53 -6.81 -2.01
CA VAL A 25 9.56 -8.28 -2.00
C VAL A 25 8.24 -8.85 -2.51
N LYS A 26 7.11 -8.36 -1.98
CA LYS A 26 5.78 -8.76 -2.44
C LYS A 26 5.63 -8.45 -3.93
N ARG A 27 5.99 -7.25 -4.40
CA ARG A 27 6.00 -6.93 -5.85
C ARG A 27 6.89 -7.84 -6.68
N LYS A 28 8.09 -8.20 -6.20
CA LYS A 28 9.00 -9.12 -6.91
C LYS A 28 8.38 -10.51 -7.02
N ASN A 29 7.72 -10.98 -5.98
CA ASN A 29 7.06 -12.29 -5.99
C ASN A 29 5.81 -12.30 -6.89
N LEU A 30 5.00 -11.23 -6.88
CA LEU A 30 3.90 -11.07 -7.83
C LEU A 30 4.40 -11.09 -9.27
N ARG A 31 5.48 -10.35 -9.59
CA ARG A 31 6.07 -10.37 -10.94
C ARG A 31 6.59 -11.74 -11.37
N LYS A 32 7.10 -12.53 -10.42
CA LYS A 32 7.57 -13.90 -10.69
C LYS A 32 6.42 -14.87 -10.95
N GLY A 33 5.25 -14.65 -10.35
CA GLY A 33 4.05 -15.50 -10.55
C GLY A 33 3.01 -14.94 -11.54
N GLY A 34 3.24 -13.75 -12.11
CA GLY A 34 2.18 -12.87 -12.60
C GLY A 34 2.33 -12.35 -14.02
N SER A 35 2.86 -13.12 -14.97
CA SER A 35 2.56 -12.89 -16.40
C SER A 35 1.07 -13.14 -16.75
N LYS A 36 0.15 -13.20 -15.76
CA LYS A 36 -1.27 -13.54 -15.92
C LYS A 36 -2.26 -12.75 -15.03
N ALA A 37 -1.82 -11.72 -14.33
CA ALA A 37 -2.73 -10.87 -13.55
C ALA A 37 -2.33 -9.41 -13.73
N GLU A 38 -2.50 -8.96 -14.98
CA GLU A 38 -2.74 -7.56 -15.30
C GLU A 38 -4.00 -7.10 -14.56
N ASP A 39 -4.06 -5.80 -14.26
CA ASP A 39 -5.28 -5.08 -13.92
C ASP A 39 -5.94 -5.37 -12.55
N GLY A 40 -5.52 -4.57 -11.57
CA GLY A 40 -6.37 -4.16 -10.45
C GLY A 40 -6.53 -2.65 -10.50
N SER A 41 -7.05 -2.15 -11.62
CA SER A 41 -7.56 -0.78 -11.70
C SER A 41 -8.63 -0.56 -10.63
N ALA A 42 -8.58 0.66 -10.10
CA ALA A 42 -9.65 1.46 -9.50
C ALA A 42 -11.02 0.81 -9.27
N GLU A 43 -11.47 0.83 -8.02
CA GLU A 43 -12.86 0.97 -7.49
C GLU A 43 -12.74 0.54 -6.01
N ASP A 44 -12.87 1.41 -5.01
CA ASP A 44 -14.09 2.10 -4.59
C ASP A 44 -13.68 3.12 -3.49
N ASP A 45 -14.25 4.34 -3.52
CA ASP A 45 -14.28 5.41 -2.48
C ASP A 45 -13.03 5.67 -1.58
#